data_AF-A0A9J6E0P2-F1
#
_entry.id   AF-A0A9J6E0P2-F1
#
_cell.length_a   1.000
_cell.length_b   1.000
_cell.length_c   1.000
_cell.angle_alpha   90.00
_cell.angle_beta   90.00
_cell.angle_gamma   90.00
#
_symmetry.space_group_name_H-M   'P 1'
#
loop_
_entity.id
_entity.type
_entity.pdbx_description
1 polymer ?
#
loop_
_entity_poly.entity_id
_entity_poly.type
_entity_poly.pdbx_seq_one_letter_code
_entity_poly.pdbx_strand_id
1 'polypeptide(L)'
;MEGMREAYAIYEVACEYDTKPKPSRKNLLLHVLGPQAWRITQTFAIDPTRDTDVADPVKYILSKFGDMYCPYKNVIKALFNSMVQKPGQTIDDSVIDLRRQAKNVTSVTSARDS
;
A
#
# COMPACT_ATOMS: atom_id res chain seq x y z
N MET A 1 3.58 -2.39 1.03
CA MET A 1 2.21 -2.60 1.57
C MET A 1 1.29 -3.36 0.62
N GLU A 2 1.47 -3.27 -0.70
CA GLU A 2 0.67 -4.00 -1.69
C GLU A 2 0.65 -5.53 -1.44
N GLY A 3 1.81 -6.15 -1.23
CA GLY A 3 1.87 -7.60 -0.92
C GLY A 3 1.21 -8.00 0.41
N MET A 4 1.11 -7.10 1.40
CA MET A 4 0.40 -7.40 2.66
C MET A 4 -1.12 -7.35 2.45
N ARG A 5 -1.60 -6.38 1.65
CA ARG A 5 -3.01 -6.27 1.27
C ARG A 5 -3.47 -7.50 0.50
N GLU A 6 -2.68 -7.94 -0.47
CA GLU A 6 -2.95 -9.14 -1.26
C GLU A 6 -2.92 -10.41 -0.40
N ALA A 7 -1.91 -10.58 0.44
CA ALA A 7 -1.81 -11.72 1.34
C ALA A 7 -3.00 -11.80 2.31
N TYR A 8 -3.43 -10.66 2.88
CA TYR A 8 -4.60 -10.62 3.74
C TYR A 8 -5.89 -10.95 2.98
N ALA A 9 -6.07 -10.45 1.75
CA ALA A 9 -7.24 -10.77 0.94
C ALA A 9 -7.33 -12.27 0.63
N ILE A 10 -6.20 -12.90 0.28
CA ILE A 10 -6.14 -14.36 0.06
C ILE A 10 -6.49 -15.11 1.34
N TYR A 11 -5.92 -14.71 2.48
CA TYR A 11 -6.21 -15.32 3.78
C TYR A 11 -7.69 -15.20 4.15
N GLU A 12 -8.28 -14.01 3.98
CA GLU A 12 -9.67 -13.74 4.33
C GLU A 12 -10.64 -14.60 3.51
N VAL A 13 -10.37 -14.78 2.21
CA VAL A 13 -11.17 -15.65 1.33
C VAL A 13 -10.94 -17.13 1.64
N ALA A 14 -9.70 -17.56 1.83
CA ALA A 14 -9.36 -18.95 2.11
C ALA A 14 -9.98 -19.46 3.42
N CYS A 15 -10.19 -18.56 4.39
CA CYS A 15 -10.83 -18.86 5.67
C CYS A 15 -12.32 -18.48 5.71
N GLU A 16 -12.93 -18.11 4.57
CA GLU A 16 -14.35 -17.74 4.45
C GLU A 16 -14.79 -16.59 5.37
N TYR A 17 -13.83 -15.75 5.78
CA TYR A 17 -14.11 -14.59 6.63
C TYR A 17 -14.69 -13.42 5.85
N ASP A 18 -14.51 -13.41 4.53
CA ASP A 18 -15.05 -12.41 3.60
C ASP A 18 -16.59 -12.33 3.65
N THR A 19 -17.26 -13.45 3.93
CA THR A 19 -18.72 -13.56 4.11
C THR A 19 -19.22 -13.10 5.48
N LYS A 20 -18.33 -12.88 6.45
CA LYS A 20 -18.72 -12.50 7.82
C LYS A 20 -19.10 -11.02 7.92
N PRO A 21 -19.85 -10.62 8.97
CA PRO A 21 -20.19 -9.22 9.18
C PRO A 21 -18.96 -8.31 9.22
N LYS A 22 -19.08 -7.09 8.67
CA LYS A 22 -18.01 -6.09 8.62
C LYS A 22 -17.29 -5.85 9.97
N PRO A 23 -17.98 -5.80 11.14
CA PRO A 23 -17.30 -5.66 12.42
C PRO A 23 -16.38 -6.84 12.76
N SER A 24 -16.79 -8.07 12.43
CA SER A 24 -15.99 -9.28 12.65
C SER A 24 -14.74 -9.28 11.78
N ARG A 25 -14.89 -8.91 10.50
CA ARG A 25 -13.76 -8.76 9.56
C ARG A 25 -12.76 -7.70 10.00
N LYS A 26 -13.26 -6.55 10.47
CA LYS A 26 -12.42 -5.49 11.06
C LYS A 26 -11.63 -6.01 12.27
N ASN A 27 -12.29 -6.71 13.20
CA ASN A 27 -11.62 -7.25 14.37
C ASN A 27 -10.56 -8.29 14.01
N LEU A 28 -10.82 -9.14 13.02
CA LEU A 28 -9.83 -10.08 12.49
C LEU A 28 -8.61 -9.35 11.93
N LEU A 29 -8.81 -8.33 11.09
CA LEU A 29 -7.73 -7.53 10.55
C LEU A 29 -6.88 -6.90 11.68
N LEU A 30 -7.54 -6.29 12.69
CA LEU A 30 -6.84 -5.68 13.82
C LEU A 30 -6.07 -6.69 14.66
N HIS A 31 -6.58 -7.92 14.78
CA HIS A 31 -5.88 -9.01 15.45
C HIS A 31 -4.62 -9.43 14.68
N VAL A 32 -4.74 -9.61 13.35
CA VAL A 32 -3.62 -9.98 12.47
C VAL A 32 -2.53 -8.89 12.43
N LEU A 33 -2.93 -7.62 12.41
CA LEU A 33 -2.04 -6.46 12.42
C LEU A 33 -1.24 -6.30 13.72
N GLY A 34 -1.79 -6.80 14.83
CA GLY A 34 -1.20 -6.73 16.15
C GLY A 34 -1.33 -5.36 16.85
N PRO A 35 -0.86 -5.26 18.12
CA PRO A 35 -1.21 -4.15 19.02
C PRO A 35 -0.66 -2.78 18.62
N GLN A 36 0.46 -2.75 17.90
CA GLN A 36 1.09 -1.49 17.47
C GLN A 36 0.33 -0.89 16.29
N ALA A 37 0.04 -1.68 15.27
CA ALA A 37 -0.75 -1.25 14.13
C ALA A 37 -2.19 -0.92 14.55
N TRP A 38 -2.78 -1.63 15.51
CA TRP A 38 -4.07 -1.25 16.07
C TRP A 38 -4.08 0.18 16.64
N ARG A 39 -3.05 0.57 17.42
CA ARG A 39 -2.94 1.95 17.92
C ARG A 39 -2.85 2.98 16.80
N ILE A 40 -2.13 2.65 15.72
CA ILE A 40 -2.05 3.50 14.53
C ILE A 40 -3.44 3.68 13.89
N THR A 41 -4.28 2.64 13.84
CA THR A 41 -5.63 2.79 13.27
C THR A 41 -6.52 3.76 14.03
N GLN A 42 -6.25 4.02 15.31
CA GLN A 42 -7.00 4.98 16.12
C GLN A 42 -6.71 6.43 15.73
N THR A 43 -5.61 6.70 15.01
CA THR A 43 -5.25 8.04 14.56
C THR A 43 -5.78 8.37 13.17
N PHE A 44 -6.44 7.41 12.50
CA PHE A 44 -6.99 7.60 11.15
C PHE A 44 -8.25 8.47 11.20
N ALA A 45 -8.06 9.79 11.07
CA ALA A 45 -9.16 10.73 10.88
C ALA A 45 -9.87 10.46 9.55
N ILE A 46 -11.21 10.48 9.59
CA ILE A 46 -12.05 10.34 8.40
C ILE A 46 -12.12 11.69 7.70
N ASP A 47 -11.62 11.74 6.47
CA ASP A 47 -11.76 12.87 5.56
C ASP A 47 -12.88 12.58 4.55
N PRO A 48 -14.06 13.22 4.67
CA PRO A 48 -15.20 12.93 3.82
C PRO A 48 -14.98 13.30 2.34
N THR A 49 -13.92 14.05 2.01
CA THR A 49 -13.61 14.44 0.63
C THR A 49 -12.64 13.48 -0.07
N ARG A 50 -11.85 12.71 0.70
CA ARG A 50 -10.78 11.85 0.16
C ARG A 50 -11.01 10.38 0.43
N ASP A 51 -11.80 10.05 1.44
CA ASP A 51 -11.99 8.67 1.88
C ASP A 51 -13.22 8.06 1.20
N THR A 52 -12.99 7.35 0.11
CA THR A 52 -14.02 6.65 -0.68
C THR A 52 -14.41 5.30 -0.09
N ASP A 53 -13.53 4.70 0.72
CA ASP A 53 -13.69 3.34 1.25
C ASP A 53 -14.33 3.29 2.65
N VAL A 54 -14.82 4.40 3.22
CA VAL A 54 -15.35 4.45 4.61
C VAL A 54 -16.48 3.45 4.86
N ALA A 55 -17.22 3.08 3.81
CA ALA A 55 -18.28 2.07 3.88
C ALA A 55 -17.77 0.64 4.17
N ASP A 56 -16.50 0.34 3.90
CA ASP A 56 -15.84 -0.92 4.21
C ASP A 56 -14.63 -0.68 5.14
N PRO A 57 -14.79 -0.89 6.46
CA PRO A 57 -13.75 -0.60 7.43
C PRO A 57 -12.42 -1.35 7.19
N VAL A 58 -12.46 -2.55 6.58
CA VAL A 58 -11.25 -3.33 6.28
C VAL A 58 -10.48 -2.64 5.14
N LYS A 59 -11.17 -2.28 4.06
CA LYS A 59 -10.56 -1.56 2.94
C LYS A 59 -10.04 -0.20 3.36
N TYR A 60 -10.81 0.56 4.14
CA TYR A 60 -10.41 1.85 4.68
C TYR A 60 -9.11 1.77 5.51
N ILE A 61 -9.00 0.79 6.41
CA ILE A 61 -7.78 0.63 7.22
C ILE A 61 -6.59 0.28 6.31
N LEU A 62 -6.76 -0.65 5.37
CA LEU A 62 -5.72 -1.05 4.43
C LEU A 62 -5.31 0.06 3.45
N SER A 63 -6.22 0.97 3.10
CA SER A 63 -5.91 2.15 2.27
C SER A 63 -5.09 3.17 3.04
N LYS A 64 -5.49 3.53 4.26
CA LYS A 64 -4.72 4.43 5.13
C LYS A 64 -3.32 3.92 5.46
N PHE A 65 -3.18 2.61 5.69
CA PHE A 65 -1.87 1.97 5.81
C PHE A 65 -1.08 2.01 4.50
N GLY A 66 -1.73 1.89 3.36
CA GLY A 66 -1.11 2.12 2.06
C GLY A 66 -0.52 3.52 1.95
N ASP A 67 -1.31 4.54 2.27
CA ASP A 67 -0.90 5.95 2.18
C ASP A 67 0.24 6.29 3.15
N MET A 68 0.13 5.84 4.41
CA MET A 68 1.11 6.14 5.46
C MET A 68 2.50 5.57 5.17
N TYR A 69 2.56 4.37 4.57
CA TYR A 69 3.81 3.68 4.29
C TYR A 69 4.22 3.76 2.82
N CYS A 70 3.50 4.54 2.00
CA CYS A 70 3.92 4.87 0.65
C CYS A 70 5.05 5.92 0.72
N PRO A 71 6.23 5.66 0.13
CA PRO A 71 7.30 6.64 0.12
C PRO A 71 6.87 7.91 -0.64
N TYR A 72 7.16 9.08 -0.08
CA TYR A 72 6.79 10.36 -0.67
C TYR A 72 7.39 10.54 -2.09
N LYS A 73 6.65 11.20 -2.99
CA LYS A 73 7.05 11.47 -4.40
C LYS A 73 8.49 11.99 -4.54
N ASN A 74 8.90 12.90 -3.66
CA ASN A 74 10.23 13.49 -3.69
C ASN A 74 11.33 12.46 -3.38
N VAL A 75 11.03 11.51 -2.49
CA VAL A 75 11.94 10.41 -2.15
C VAL A 75 12.08 9.43 -3.32
N ILE A 76 10.96 9.08 -3.98
CA ILE A 76 10.97 8.16 -5.13
C ILE A 76 11.73 8.77 -6.31
N LYS A 77 11.52 10.07 -6.60
CA LYS A 77 12.23 10.78 -7.68
C LYS A 77 13.72 10.93 -7.39
N ALA A 78 14.09 11.25 -6.15
CA ALA A 78 15.49 11.33 -5.74
C ALA A 78 16.19 9.97 -5.89
N LEU A 79 15.53 8.89 -5.47
CA LEU A 79 16.05 7.53 -5.62
C LEU A 79 16.25 7.16 -7.11
N PHE A 80 15.28 7.45 -7.96
CA PHE A 80 15.39 7.20 -9.41
C PHE A 80 16.59 7.93 -10.03
N ASN A 81 16.73 9.22 -9.72
CA ASN A 81 17.85 10.02 -10.23
C ASN A 81 19.22 9.57 -9.72
N SER A 82 19.26 8.83 -8.60
CA SER A 82 20.50 8.28 -8.03
C SER A 82 20.87 6.89 -8.56
N MET A 83 20.04 6.27 -9.40
CA MET A 83 20.31 4.94 -9.94
C MET A 83 21.44 5.01 -10.99
N VAL A 84 22.49 4.23 -10.76
CA VAL A 84 23.62 4.02 -11.67
C VAL A 84 23.78 2.53 -11.94
N GLN A 85 24.21 2.18 -13.16
CA GLN A 85 24.51 0.80 -13.52
C GLN A 85 25.60 0.24 -12.59
N LYS A 86 25.34 -0.91 -11.97
CA LYS A 86 26.29 -1.54 -11.04
C LYS A 86 27.47 -2.14 -11.81
N PRO A 87 28.68 -2.20 -11.21
CA PRO A 87 29.80 -2.91 -11.81
C PRO A 87 29.44 -4.37 -12.10
N GLY A 88 29.61 -4.81 -13.35
CA GLY A 88 29.29 -6.18 -13.79
C GLY A 88 27.82 -6.44 -14.14
N GLN A 89 26.92 -5.45 -14.02
CA GLN A 89 25.53 -5.56 -14.47
C GLN A 89 25.46 -5.38 -16.00
N THR A 90 24.64 -6.19 -16.67
CA THR A 90 24.40 -6.00 -18.11
C THR A 90 23.58 -4.73 -18.37
N ILE A 91 23.68 -4.18 -19.58
CA ILE A 91 22.87 -3.02 -19.97
C ILE A 91 21.38 -3.37 -19.89
N ASP A 92 20.97 -4.53 -20.39
CA ASP A 92 19.57 -4.96 -20.38
C ASP A 92 19.00 -5.02 -18.95
N ASP A 93 19.72 -5.60 -18.00
CA ASP A 93 19.28 -5.65 -16.60
C ASP A 93 19.13 -4.25 -16.01
N SER A 94 20.09 -3.35 -16.29
CA SER A 94 20.02 -1.97 -15.82
C SER A 94 18.85 -1.19 -16.40
N VAL A 95 18.53 -1.41 -17.68
CA VAL A 95 17.40 -0.78 -18.37
C VAL A 95 16.08 -1.33 -17.85
N ILE A 96 16.02 -2.64 -17.55
CA ILE A 96 14.85 -3.27 -16.92
C ILE A 96 14.58 -2.63 -15.54
N ASP A 97 15.62 -2.48 -14.71
CA ASP A 97 15.50 -1.86 -13.39
C ASP A 97 15.06 -0.40 -13.48
N LEU A 98 15.65 0.39 -14.38
CA LEU A 98 15.26 1.78 -14.63
C LEU A 98 13.80 1.87 -15.10
N ARG A 99 13.37 1.03 -16.03
CA ARG A 99 11.97 0.99 -16.50
C ARG A 99 11.01 0.62 -15.38
N ARG A 100 11.39 -0.32 -14.52
CA ARG A 100 10.59 -0.71 -13.35
C ARG A 100 10.44 0.46 -12.37
N GLN A 101 11.53 1.17 -12.08
CA GLN A 101 11.49 2.32 -11.17
C GLN A 101 10.77 3.53 -11.78
N ALA A 102 10.88 3.74 -13.10
CA ALA A 102 10.15 4.80 -13.80
C ALA A 102 8.62 4.64 -13.68
N LYS A 103 8.11 3.40 -13.78
CA LYS A 103 6.69 3.11 -13.56
C LYS A 103 6.20 3.57 -12.18
N ASN A 104 7.03 3.41 -11.14
CA ASN A 104 6.72 3.85 -9.78
C ASN A 104 6.70 5.38 -9.64
N VAL A 105 7.51 6.11 -10.42
CA VAL A 105 7.50 7.59 -10.45
C VAL A 105 6.24 8.10 -11.15
N THR A 106 5.86 7.46 -12.26
CA THR A 106 4.69 7.86 -13.06
C THR A 106 3.37 7.59 -12.33
N SER A 107 3.20 6.43 -11.69
CA SER A 107 1.96 6.07 -10.97
C SER A 107 1.64 6.99 -9.78
N VAL A 108 2.68 7.50 -9.11
CA VAL A 108 2.55 8.50 -8.04
C VAL A 108 2.16 9.88 -8.58
N THR A 109 2.40 10.14 -9.87
CA THR A 109 2.06 11.41 -10.51
C THR A 109 0.59 11.43 -10.94
N SER A 110 0.02 10.31 -11.40
CA SER A 110 -1.39 10.22 -11.82
C SER A 110 -2.40 10.13 -10.67
N ALA A 111 -2.04 9.56 -9.52
CA ALA A 111 -2.97 9.32 -8.40
C ALA A 111 -3.38 10.59 -7.62
N ARG A 112 -2.92 11.78 -8.02
CA ARG A 112 -3.19 13.06 -7.32
C ARG A 112 -3.74 14.17 -8.23
N ASP A 113 -3.80 13.92 -9.54
CA ASP A 113 -4.44 14.80 -10.54
C ASP A 113 -5.88 14.33 -10.87
N SER A 114 -6.44 13.42 -10.07
CA SER A 114 -7.82 12.92 -10.10
C SER A 114 -8.45 13.10 -8.72
#